data_AF-V8NDH4-F1
#
_entry.id   AF-V8NDH4-F1
#
_cell.length_a   1.000
_cell.length_b   1.000
_cell.length_c   1.000
_cell.angle_alpha   90.00
_cell.angle_beta   90.00
_cell.angle_gamma   90.00
#
_symmetry.space_group_name_H-M   'P 1'
#
loop_
_entity.id
_entity.type
_entity.pdbx_description
1 polymer ?
#
loop_
_entity_poly.entity_id
_entity_poly.type
_entity_poly.pdbx_seq_one_letter_code
_entity_poly.pdbx_strand_id
1 'polypeptide(L)'
;LLFKRCTLLLPTKERLKYTHKILSEISCFKFNGCSDPLHCFGLQCYGVFLETLTAGWDEYECHRVYNFLCEVTNLPQKMQKVVNSKPGHVAWQNMIQDEADENSLKELADAVKLLHDTEANEWLENDVNLIDELAVMPQEWHLENTARFLILCGNNICLSFMASKAVNGQTMELARLVVFLALVCEKDIYCMDWAVKIMQKVCNILNTTHEKNIFLQNIENAFAQKIMDALQFVTSGENDEEETRFLNLFHLVNAQASFHKEILYLTMNYNVSTMVNKHPEMLKKDDF
;
A
#
# COMPACT_ATOMS: atom_id res chain seq x y z
N LEU A 1 4.92 22.50 7.72
CA LEU A 1 4.44 21.88 8.99
C LEU A 1 4.96 20.45 9.18
N LEU A 2 5.10 19.64 8.12
CA LEU A 2 5.82 18.35 8.11
C LEU A 2 7.18 18.41 8.85
N PHE A 3 7.99 19.43 8.55
CA PHE A 3 9.32 19.65 9.14
C PHE A 3 9.38 19.77 10.67
N LYS A 4 8.30 20.21 11.33
CA LYS A 4 8.27 20.28 12.81
C LYS A 4 7.87 18.95 13.44
N ARG A 5 7.16 18.09 12.70
CA ARG A 5 6.46 16.90 13.22
C ARG A 5 7.27 15.61 13.12
N CYS A 6 8.16 15.49 12.14
CA CYS A 6 9.12 14.36 12.06
C CYS A 6 10.15 14.37 13.20
N THR A 7 10.32 15.50 13.89
CA THR A 7 11.29 15.65 14.95
C THR A 7 10.79 15.14 16.32
N LEU A 8 9.58 14.58 16.46
CA LEU A 8 9.03 14.12 17.75
C LEU A 8 8.96 15.20 18.87
N LEU A 9 9.32 16.47 18.61
CA LEU A 9 9.46 17.55 19.61
C LEU A 9 10.32 17.20 20.86
N LEU A 10 11.12 16.13 20.80
CA LEU A 10 11.98 15.68 21.89
C LEU A 10 13.30 16.48 21.97
N PRO A 11 13.95 16.60 23.14
CA PRO A 11 15.32 17.12 23.24
C PRO A 11 16.30 16.27 22.40
N THR A 12 17.32 16.89 21.80
CA THR A 12 18.31 16.24 20.91
C THR A 12 18.89 14.95 21.49
N LYS A 13 19.13 14.91 22.81
CA LYS A 13 19.63 13.73 23.53
C LYS A 13 18.65 12.55 23.54
N GLU A 14 17.34 12.79 23.61
CA GLU A 14 16.33 11.73 23.62
C GLU A 14 16.03 11.22 22.20
N ARG A 15 16.03 12.13 21.21
CA ARG A 15 16.00 11.77 19.79
C ARG A 15 17.13 10.82 19.45
N LEU A 16 18.36 11.16 19.83
CA LEU A 16 19.54 10.33 19.57
C LEU A 16 19.47 8.93 20.20
N LYS A 17 18.87 8.79 21.38
CA LYS A 17 18.65 7.47 22.00
C LYS A 17 17.62 6.65 21.23
N TYR A 18 16.53 7.29 20.80
CA TYR A 18 15.50 6.65 20.00
C TYR A 18 16.04 6.23 18.62
N THR A 19 16.82 7.10 17.98
CA THR A 19 17.54 6.82 16.74
C THR A 19 18.51 5.67 16.90
N HIS A 20 19.33 5.67 17.95
CA HIS A 20 20.26 4.57 18.21
C HIS A 20 19.53 3.25 18.39
N LYS A 21 18.41 3.24 19.13
CA LYS A 21 17.57 2.06 19.31
C LYS A 21 17.08 1.52 17.95
N ILE A 22 16.41 2.36 17.15
CA ILE A 22 15.90 1.97 15.83
C ILE A 22 17.02 1.46 14.91
N LEU A 23 18.13 2.20 14.85
CA LEU A 23 19.26 1.84 14.00
C LEU A 23 19.97 0.55 14.46
N SER A 24 19.92 0.25 15.76
CA SER A 24 20.48 -0.97 16.34
C SER A 24 19.56 -2.19 16.25
N GLU A 25 18.27 -2.01 15.96
CA GLU A 25 17.33 -3.11 15.77
C GLU A 25 17.30 -3.57 14.31
N ILE A 26 17.57 -2.67 13.37
CA ILE A 26 17.62 -2.98 11.94
C ILE A 26 18.97 -3.61 11.59
N SER A 27 18.96 -4.92 11.31
CA SER A 27 20.16 -5.70 10.93
C SER A 27 20.92 -5.06 9.76
N CYS A 28 20.22 -4.56 8.75
CA CYS A 28 20.81 -3.89 7.60
C CYS A 28 21.60 -2.61 7.93
N PHE A 29 21.32 -2.00 9.09
CA PHE A 29 22.02 -0.81 9.57
C PHE A 29 23.23 -1.14 10.42
N LYS A 30 23.44 -2.40 10.77
CA LYS A 30 24.68 -2.87 11.42
C LYS A 30 25.79 -3.09 10.40
N PHE A 31 27.03 -3.00 10.85
CA PHE A 31 28.19 -3.33 10.02
C PHE A 31 28.16 -4.80 9.62
N ASN A 32 28.30 -5.09 8.32
CA ASN A 32 28.13 -6.42 7.71
C ASN A 32 26.78 -7.12 8.02
N GLY A 33 25.79 -6.38 8.53
CA GLY A 33 24.48 -6.94 8.84
C GLY A 33 23.55 -7.07 7.63
N CYS A 34 24.04 -6.68 6.44
CA CYS A 34 23.31 -6.83 5.19
C CYS A 34 24.16 -7.61 4.17
N SER A 35 23.66 -8.77 3.75
CA SER A 35 24.29 -9.66 2.77
C SER A 35 24.30 -9.05 1.37
N ASP A 36 23.28 -8.25 1.04
CA ASP A 36 23.17 -7.56 -0.25
C ASP A 36 22.78 -6.08 -0.08
N PRO A 37 23.76 -5.19 0.17
CA PRO A 37 23.51 -3.78 0.41
C PRO A 37 22.95 -2.99 -0.79
N LEU A 38 23.02 -3.53 -2.01
CA LEU A 38 22.58 -2.82 -3.21
C LEU A 38 21.07 -2.94 -3.43
N HIS A 39 20.51 -4.08 -3.04
CA HIS A 39 19.07 -4.36 -3.07
C HIS A 39 18.42 -4.21 -1.69
N CYS A 40 19.13 -3.61 -0.72
CA CYS A 40 18.63 -3.43 0.63
C CYS A 40 17.79 -2.16 0.74
N PHE A 41 16.46 -2.32 0.77
CA PHE A 41 15.50 -1.23 0.97
C PHE A 41 15.78 -0.42 2.22
N GLY A 42 16.18 -1.06 3.31
CA GLY A 42 16.61 -0.35 4.52
C GLY A 42 17.70 0.67 4.20
N LEU A 43 18.76 0.26 3.49
CA LEU A 43 19.88 1.15 3.15
C LEU A 43 19.50 2.22 2.13
N GLN A 44 18.57 1.93 1.22
CA GLN A 44 18.06 2.91 0.26
C GLN A 44 17.23 4.00 0.96
N CYS A 45 16.40 3.64 1.93
CA CYS A 45 15.62 4.57 2.74
C CYS A 45 16.45 5.29 3.82
N TYR A 46 17.67 4.84 4.07
CA TYR A 46 18.55 5.38 5.11
C TYR A 46 18.85 6.88 4.90
N GLY A 47 19.03 7.31 3.64
CA GLY A 47 19.27 8.72 3.32
C GLY A 47 18.08 9.63 3.65
N VAL A 48 16.88 9.23 3.24
CA VAL A 48 15.62 9.93 3.52
C VAL A 48 15.32 9.95 5.02
N PHE A 49 15.58 8.84 5.72
CA PHE A 49 15.48 8.77 7.18
C PHE A 49 16.41 9.76 7.87
N LEU A 50 17.67 9.86 7.44
CA LEU A 50 18.63 10.80 8.03
C LEU A 50 18.29 12.26 7.72
N GLU A 51 17.88 12.55 6.49
CA GLU A 51 17.43 13.89 6.10
C GLU A 51 16.22 14.33 6.95
N THR A 52 15.27 13.42 7.13
CA THR A 52 14.09 13.63 7.96
C THR A 52 14.44 13.76 9.45
N LEU A 53 15.46 13.03 9.93
CA LEU A 53 15.91 13.07 11.33
C LEU A 53 16.64 14.37 11.68
N THR A 54 17.46 14.86 10.74
CA THR A 54 18.29 16.06 10.90
C THR A 54 17.54 17.35 10.52
N ALA A 55 16.34 17.21 9.96
CA ALA A 55 15.44 18.30 9.61
C ALA A 55 15.19 19.25 10.80
N GLY A 56 15.61 20.51 10.65
CA GLY A 56 15.36 21.57 11.63
C GLY A 56 16.39 21.69 12.75
N TRP A 57 17.49 20.95 12.70
CA TRP A 57 18.65 21.17 13.56
C TRP A 57 19.57 22.25 12.98
N ASP A 58 20.29 22.94 13.85
CA ASP A 58 21.35 23.85 13.41
C ASP A 58 22.55 23.07 12.85
N GLU A 59 23.39 23.75 12.09
CA GLU A 59 24.53 23.14 11.39
C GLU A 59 25.50 22.41 12.35
N TYR A 60 25.61 22.88 13.59
CA TYR A 60 26.47 22.28 14.62
C TYR A 60 25.83 21.03 15.26
N GLU A 61 24.51 20.99 15.39
CA GLU A 61 23.73 19.81 15.78
C GLU A 61 23.71 18.75 14.67
N CYS A 62 23.51 19.15 13.41
CA CYS A 62 23.64 18.26 12.24
C CYS A 62 25.02 17.61 12.17
N HIS A 63 26.09 18.39 12.40
CA HIS A 63 27.46 17.86 12.42
C HIS A 63 27.69 16.86 13.55
N ARG A 64 27.17 17.12 14.76
CA ARG A 64 27.27 16.19 15.89
C ARG A 64 26.55 14.87 15.62
N VAL A 65 25.37 14.92 15.01
CA VAL A 65 24.61 13.70 14.72
C VAL A 65 25.16 12.95 13.54
N TYR A 66 25.67 13.65 12.52
CA TYR A 66 26.45 13.02 11.46
C TYR A 66 27.63 12.22 12.02
N ASN A 67 28.44 12.82 12.91
CA ASN A 67 29.57 12.14 13.55
C ASN A 67 29.11 10.92 14.38
N PHE A 68 28.04 11.07 15.16
CA PHE A 68 27.44 9.96 15.92
C PHE A 68 26.96 8.81 15.02
N LEU A 69 26.31 9.11 13.90
CA LEU A 69 25.83 8.11 12.95
C LEU A 69 26.99 7.43 12.22
N CYS A 70 28.03 8.18 11.87
CA CYS A 70 29.27 7.62 11.31
C CYS A 70 29.91 6.60 12.26
N GLU A 71 29.94 6.89 13.56
CA GLU A 71 30.49 5.99 14.59
C GLU A 71 29.62 4.75 14.83
N VAL A 72 28.29 4.88 14.78
CA VAL A 72 27.37 3.79 15.15
C VAL A 72 27.03 2.87 13.96
N THR A 73 26.96 3.39 12.73
CA THR A 73 26.42 2.63 11.59
C THR A 73 27.39 2.44 10.43
N ASN A 74 28.63 2.94 10.52
CA ASN A 74 29.62 2.93 9.44
C ASN A 74 29.08 3.56 8.13
N LEU A 75 28.30 4.63 8.30
CA LEU A 75 27.62 5.35 7.21
C LEU A 75 28.51 5.72 6.01
N PRO A 76 29.75 6.23 6.17
CA PRO A 76 30.58 6.62 5.03
C PRO A 76 30.89 5.44 4.07
N GLN A 77 31.10 4.24 4.62
CA GLN A 77 31.37 3.04 3.83
C GLN A 77 30.11 2.54 3.08
N LYS A 78 28.92 2.72 3.66
CA LYS A 78 27.64 2.41 3.00
C LYS A 78 27.33 3.36 1.86
N MET A 79 27.53 4.67 2.06
CA MET A 79 27.39 5.67 1.01
C MET A 79 28.35 5.40 -0.15
N GLN A 80 29.59 5.04 0.15
CA GLN A 80 30.57 4.66 -0.87
C GLN A 80 30.11 3.43 -1.69
N LYS A 81 29.44 2.46 -1.06
CA LYS A 81 28.91 1.27 -1.75
C LYS A 81 27.71 1.59 -2.64
N VAL A 82 26.79 2.45 -2.19
CA VAL A 82 25.62 2.90 -2.96
C VAL A 82 26.04 3.79 -4.14
N VAL A 83 26.93 4.76 -3.93
CA VAL A 83 27.42 5.68 -4.97
C VAL A 83 28.22 4.95 -6.05
N ASN A 84 28.92 3.87 -5.69
CA ASN A 84 29.67 3.05 -6.64
C ASN A 84 28.83 1.93 -7.28
N SER A 85 27.52 1.88 -7.02
CA SER A 85 26.60 0.87 -7.57
C SER A 85 25.92 1.34 -8.86
N LYS A 86 25.40 0.39 -9.66
CA LYS A 86 24.70 0.71 -10.91
C LYS A 86 23.26 1.18 -10.61
N PRO A 87 22.74 2.24 -11.26
CA PRO A 87 21.38 2.76 -11.01
C PRO A 87 20.24 1.82 -11.47
N GLY A 88 19.12 1.76 -10.71
CA GLY A 88 17.77 1.44 -11.23
C GLY A 88 17.09 0.12 -10.82
N HIS A 89 16.51 -0.01 -9.61
CA HIS A 89 15.73 -1.21 -9.25
C HIS A 89 14.34 -1.00 -8.62
N VAL A 90 13.89 0.24 -8.37
CA VAL A 90 12.46 0.54 -8.27
C VAL A 90 12.07 1.27 -9.55
N ALA A 91 11.42 0.56 -10.47
CA ALA A 91 10.90 1.16 -11.68
C ALA A 91 9.64 1.99 -11.33
N TRP A 92 9.83 3.14 -10.67
CA TRP A 92 8.76 4.07 -10.32
C TRP A 92 7.89 4.46 -11.53
N GLN A 93 8.45 4.37 -12.74
CA GLN A 93 7.70 4.52 -13.98
C GLN A 93 6.59 3.48 -14.13
N ASN A 94 6.84 2.22 -13.76
CA ASN A 94 5.85 1.15 -13.82
C ASN A 94 4.68 1.40 -12.86
N MET A 95 4.91 2.08 -11.73
CA MET A 95 3.82 2.43 -10.79
C MET A 95 2.80 3.39 -11.39
N ILE A 96 3.23 4.20 -12.37
CA ILE A 96 2.46 5.27 -13.00
C ILE A 96 1.88 4.80 -14.35
N GLN A 97 2.69 4.09 -15.14
CA GLN A 97 2.39 3.83 -16.56
C GLN A 97 1.88 2.42 -16.82
N ASP A 98 2.35 1.42 -16.08
CA ASP A 98 2.12 0.00 -16.37
C ASP A 98 1.58 -0.78 -15.17
N GLU A 99 1.26 -2.06 -15.36
CA GLU A 99 0.89 -2.95 -14.27
C GLU A 99 2.17 -3.43 -13.56
N ALA A 100 2.26 -3.17 -12.25
CA ALA A 100 3.34 -3.67 -11.41
C ALA A 100 3.03 -5.09 -10.91
N ASP A 101 4.04 -5.96 -10.93
CA ASP A 101 3.92 -7.32 -10.40
C ASP A 101 3.89 -7.34 -8.86
N GLU A 102 3.34 -8.43 -8.30
CA GLU A 102 3.23 -8.62 -6.85
C GLU A 102 4.58 -8.49 -6.14
N ASN A 103 5.65 -9.07 -6.70
CA ASN A 103 6.96 -9.11 -6.04
C ASN A 103 7.58 -7.70 -5.95
N SER A 104 7.38 -6.89 -6.99
CA SER A 104 7.82 -5.49 -7.01
C SER A 104 7.20 -4.63 -5.89
N LEU A 105 6.00 -4.97 -5.41
CA LEU A 105 5.31 -4.24 -4.34
C LEU A 105 5.43 -4.86 -2.95
N LYS A 106 5.84 -6.13 -2.88
CA LYS A 106 5.85 -6.90 -1.64
C LYS A 106 6.78 -6.33 -0.58
N GLU A 107 8.00 -5.97 -0.95
CA GLU A 107 8.99 -5.45 -0.01
C GLU A 107 8.59 -4.07 0.55
N LEU A 108 7.94 -3.24 -0.28
CA LEU A 108 7.36 -1.98 0.17
C LEU A 108 6.19 -2.20 1.13
N ALA A 109 5.29 -3.14 0.80
CA ALA A 109 4.16 -3.47 1.66
C ALA A 109 4.62 -4.04 3.02
N ASP A 110 5.62 -4.90 3.03
CA ASP A 110 6.18 -5.45 4.27
C ASP A 110 6.88 -4.37 5.12
N ALA A 111 7.55 -3.40 4.49
CA ALA A 111 8.07 -2.23 5.20
C ALA A 111 6.95 -1.40 5.85
N VAL A 112 5.83 -1.18 5.15
CA VAL A 112 4.67 -0.46 5.70
C VAL A 112 3.99 -1.25 6.83
N LYS A 113 3.87 -2.57 6.73
CA LYS A 113 3.39 -3.42 7.83
C LYS A 113 4.29 -3.34 9.06
N LEU A 114 5.60 -3.36 8.89
CA LEU A 114 6.55 -3.25 10.01
C LEU A 114 6.44 -1.89 10.70
N LEU A 115 6.25 -0.81 9.94
CA LEU A 115 5.91 0.51 10.49
C LEU A 115 4.55 0.47 11.20
N HIS A 116 3.62 -0.37 10.72
CA HIS A 116 2.32 -0.54 11.33
C HIS A 116 2.32 -1.25 12.67
N ASP A 117 3.11 -2.32 12.78
CA ASP A 117 3.07 -3.21 13.94
C ASP A 117 4.00 -2.78 15.09
N THR A 118 4.73 -1.66 14.95
CA THR A 118 5.45 -1.05 16.07
C THR A 118 4.45 -0.68 17.19
N GLU A 119 4.64 -1.22 18.40
CA GLU A 119 3.76 -1.27 19.60
C GLU A 119 3.11 0.05 20.11
N ALA A 120 3.10 1.14 19.35
CA ALA A 120 2.29 2.32 19.61
C ALA A 120 0.86 2.07 19.11
N ASN A 121 -0.08 1.91 20.06
CA ASN A 121 -1.52 1.88 19.86
C ASN A 121 -1.99 2.69 18.65
N GLU A 122 -2.81 2.04 17.81
CA GLU A 122 -3.66 2.62 16.75
C GLU A 122 -3.00 3.70 15.90
N TRP A 123 -2.69 3.36 14.65
CA TRP A 123 -2.35 4.34 13.62
C TRP A 123 -3.22 5.59 13.75
N LEU A 124 -2.58 6.72 14.04
CA LEU A 124 -3.27 8.01 14.12
C LEU A 124 -3.73 8.38 12.71
N GLU A 125 -4.67 9.32 12.56
CA GLU A 125 -5.11 9.83 11.23
C GLU A 125 -3.93 10.19 10.29
N ASN A 126 -2.78 10.53 10.85
CA ASN A 126 -1.57 10.87 10.11
C ASN A 126 -0.88 9.67 9.41
N ASP A 127 -1.07 8.44 9.89
CA ASP A 127 -0.40 7.27 9.32
C ASP A 127 -1.15 6.73 8.08
N VAL A 128 -2.48 6.94 8.01
CA VAL A 128 -3.27 6.72 6.80
C VAL A 128 -2.82 7.65 5.66
N ASN A 129 -2.42 8.89 5.99
CA ASN A 129 -1.92 9.85 5.02
C ASN A 129 -0.61 9.39 4.35
N LEU A 130 0.20 8.54 4.99
CA LEU A 130 1.43 8.01 4.38
C LEU A 130 1.11 7.25 3.09
N ILE A 131 0.03 6.46 3.09
CA ILE A 131 -0.34 5.64 1.93
C ILE A 131 -0.97 6.50 0.86
N ASP A 132 -1.80 7.49 1.24
CA ASP A 132 -2.31 8.49 0.30
C ASP A 132 -1.17 9.28 -0.36
N GLU A 133 -0.14 9.67 0.41
CA GLU A 133 1.04 10.36 -0.10
C GLU A 133 1.90 9.48 -1.01
N LEU A 134 2.09 8.20 -0.65
CA LEU A 134 2.83 7.24 -1.48
C LEU A 134 2.13 7.03 -2.83
N ALA A 135 0.80 6.87 -2.82
CA ALA A 135 0.01 6.62 -4.03
C ALA A 135 -0.03 7.81 -5.01
N VAL A 136 0.44 8.99 -4.60
CA VAL A 136 0.48 10.19 -5.45
C VAL A 136 1.89 10.71 -5.74
N MET A 137 2.93 10.06 -5.19
CA MET A 137 4.32 10.47 -5.34
C MET A 137 5.13 9.41 -6.10
N PRO A 138 5.94 9.82 -7.11
CA PRO A 138 6.11 11.17 -7.64
C PRO A 138 4.96 11.65 -8.55
N GLN A 139 4.07 10.74 -8.99
CA GLN A 139 2.81 11.02 -9.69
C GLN A 139 1.76 10.00 -9.23
N GLU A 140 0.48 10.25 -9.55
CA GLU A 140 -0.63 9.35 -9.23
C GLU A 140 -0.38 7.93 -9.79
N TRP A 141 -0.44 6.94 -8.90
CA TRP A 141 -0.26 5.54 -9.26
C TRP A 141 -1.47 5.01 -10.03
N HIS A 142 -1.23 4.03 -10.88
CA HIS A 142 -2.31 3.26 -11.49
C HIS A 142 -3.15 2.59 -10.38
N LEU A 143 -4.49 2.69 -10.46
CA LEU A 143 -5.39 2.20 -9.40
C LEU A 143 -5.26 0.69 -9.15
N GLU A 144 -4.90 -0.09 -10.17
CA GLU A 144 -4.61 -1.52 -10.00
C GLU A 144 -3.38 -1.75 -9.10
N ASN A 145 -2.34 -0.93 -9.25
CA ASN A 145 -1.12 -1.01 -8.44
C ASN A 145 -1.41 -0.58 -6.99
N THR A 146 -2.24 0.46 -6.80
CA THR A 146 -2.73 0.86 -5.47
C THR A 146 -3.53 -0.26 -4.82
N ALA A 147 -4.43 -0.92 -5.56
CA ALA A 147 -5.21 -2.06 -5.05
C ALA A 147 -4.31 -3.24 -4.65
N ARG A 148 -3.34 -3.60 -5.50
CA ARG A 148 -2.35 -4.66 -5.23
C ARG A 148 -1.50 -4.35 -4.01
N PHE A 149 -1.05 -3.11 -3.87
CA PHE A 149 -0.32 -2.65 -2.69
C PHE A 149 -1.15 -2.74 -1.40
N LEU A 150 -2.42 -2.31 -1.43
CA LEU A 150 -3.31 -2.38 -0.26
C LEU A 150 -3.64 -3.81 0.13
N ILE A 151 -3.86 -4.68 -0.85
CA ILE A 151 -3.99 -6.13 -0.63
C ILE A 151 -2.75 -6.59 0.12
N LEU A 152 -1.56 -6.38 -0.44
CA LEU A 152 -0.30 -6.82 0.17
C LEU A 152 -0.07 -6.26 1.58
N CYS A 153 -0.47 -5.01 1.87
CA CYS A 153 -0.39 -4.42 3.21
C CYS A 153 -1.29 -5.12 4.24
N GLY A 154 -2.35 -5.81 3.81
CA GLY A 154 -3.25 -6.56 4.66
C GLY A 154 -4.41 -5.74 5.23
N ASN A 155 -5.27 -6.42 5.98
CA ASN A 155 -6.61 -5.94 6.31
C ASN A 155 -6.68 -4.61 7.03
N ASN A 156 -5.88 -4.46 8.08
CA ASN A 156 -6.01 -3.31 8.98
C ASN A 156 -5.65 -2.04 8.23
N ILE A 157 -4.51 -2.08 7.53
CA ILE A 157 -4.03 -0.97 6.70
C ILE A 157 -5.01 -0.69 5.55
N CYS A 158 -5.43 -1.72 4.79
CA CYS A 158 -6.37 -1.55 3.69
C CYS A 158 -7.70 -0.94 4.16
N LEU A 159 -8.26 -1.45 5.25
CA LEU A 159 -9.51 -0.94 5.79
C LEU A 159 -9.37 0.50 6.30
N SER A 160 -8.30 0.82 7.02
CA SER A 160 -8.06 2.19 7.52
C SER A 160 -7.93 3.19 6.38
N PHE A 161 -7.23 2.82 5.30
CA PHE A 161 -7.11 3.63 4.09
C PHE A 161 -8.46 3.85 3.39
N MET A 162 -9.27 2.80 3.24
CA MET A 162 -10.58 2.93 2.62
C MET A 162 -11.57 3.70 3.52
N ALA A 163 -11.46 3.53 4.84
CA ALA A 163 -12.26 4.23 5.83
C ALA A 163 -12.05 5.74 5.79
N SER A 164 -10.80 6.22 5.69
CA SER A 164 -10.51 7.65 5.59
C SER A 164 -11.18 8.27 4.35
N LYS A 165 -11.11 7.60 3.20
CA LYS A 165 -11.79 8.03 1.95
C LYS A 165 -13.31 8.03 2.08
N ALA A 166 -13.87 7.04 2.78
CA ALA A 166 -15.30 6.97 3.06
C ALA A 166 -15.78 8.16 3.91
N VAL A 167 -15.05 8.50 4.97
CA VAL A 167 -15.34 9.65 5.84
C VAL A 167 -15.22 10.97 5.09
N ASN A 168 -14.28 11.06 4.15
CA ASN A 168 -14.10 12.24 3.28
C ASN A 168 -15.16 12.35 2.16
N GLY A 169 -16.12 11.44 2.08
CA GLY A 169 -17.21 11.48 1.10
C GLY A 169 -16.80 11.12 -0.34
N GLN A 170 -15.61 10.54 -0.54
CA GLN A 170 -15.06 10.18 -1.85
C GLN A 170 -15.66 8.86 -2.39
N THR A 171 -16.98 8.76 -2.42
CA THR A 171 -17.71 7.51 -2.69
C THR A 171 -17.44 6.90 -4.07
N MET A 172 -17.18 7.72 -5.10
CA MET A 172 -16.85 7.23 -6.45
C MET A 172 -15.42 6.68 -6.53
N GLU A 173 -14.45 7.35 -5.91
CA GLU A 173 -13.06 6.90 -5.85
C GLU A 173 -12.97 5.57 -5.08
N LEU A 174 -13.67 5.49 -3.95
CA LEU A 174 -13.79 4.30 -3.15
C LEU A 174 -14.41 3.13 -3.93
N ALA A 175 -15.45 3.41 -4.73
CA ALA A 175 -16.10 2.40 -5.57
C ALA A 175 -15.17 1.87 -6.66
N ARG A 176 -14.41 2.76 -7.31
CA ARG A 176 -13.36 2.36 -8.27
C ARG A 176 -12.31 1.50 -7.59
N LEU A 177 -11.87 1.86 -6.40
CA LEU A 177 -10.89 1.07 -5.65
C LEU A 177 -11.41 -0.34 -5.33
N VAL A 178 -12.69 -0.48 -4.94
CA VAL A 178 -13.32 -1.81 -4.75
C VAL A 178 -13.27 -2.65 -6.04
N VAL A 179 -13.57 -2.06 -7.20
CA VAL A 179 -13.48 -2.75 -8.50
C VAL A 179 -12.05 -3.22 -8.78
N PHE A 180 -11.03 -2.40 -8.51
CA PHE A 180 -9.64 -2.79 -8.68
C PHE A 180 -9.17 -3.83 -7.65
N LEU A 181 -9.66 -3.80 -6.40
CA LEU A 181 -9.41 -4.86 -5.43
C LEU A 181 -9.97 -6.20 -5.93
N ALA A 182 -11.19 -6.20 -6.49
CA ALA A 182 -11.78 -7.39 -7.09
C ALA A 182 -10.99 -7.86 -8.32
N LEU A 183 -10.57 -6.94 -9.19
CA LEU A 183 -9.74 -7.26 -10.35
C LEU A 183 -8.42 -7.92 -9.96
N VAL A 184 -7.70 -7.36 -8.99
CA VAL A 184 -6.45 -7.93 -8.49
C VAL A 184 -6.70 -9.28 -7.82
N CYS A 185 -7.81 -9.46 -7.10
CA CYS A 185 -8.16 -10.77 -6.56
C CYS A 185 -8.35 -11.83 -7.64
N GLU A 186 -8.89 -11.44 -8.80
CA GLU A 186 -9.05 -12.36 -9.93
C GLU A 186 -7.73 -12.62 -10.67
N LYS A 187 -6.95 -11.57 -10.97
CA LYS A 187 -5.66 -11.68 -11.68
C LYS A 187 -4.61 -12.45 -10.87
N ASP A 188 -4.45 -12.08 -9.61
CA ASP A 188 -3.39 -12.59 -8.74
C ASP A 188 -3.86 -13.75 -7.85
N ILE A 189 -5.09 -14.24 -8.07
CA ILE A 189 -5.65 -15.44 -7.43
C ILE A 189 -5.81 -15.26 -5.90
N TYR A 190 -6.20 -14.06 -5.45
CA TYR A 190 -6.63 -13.84 -4.06
C TYR A 190 -8.10 -14.22 -3.85
N CYS A 191 -8.45 -14.47 -2.59
CA CYS A 191 -9.82 -14.81 -2.20
C CYS A 191 -10.80 -13.64 -2.45
N MET A 192 -11.81 -13.82 -3.31
CA MET A 192 -12.81 -12.78 -3.59
C MET A 192 -13.69 -12.43 -2.38
N ASP A 193 -13.95 -13.40 -1.49
CA ASP A 193 -14.69 -13.18 -0.24
C ASP A 193 -14.01 -12.12 0.64
N TRP A 194 -12.67 -12.02 0.58
CA TRP A 194 -11.93 -10.97 1.27
C TRP A 194 -12.30 -9.58 0.77
N ALA A 195 -12.32 -9.37 -0.55
CA ALA A 195 -12.67 -8.07 -1.14
C ALA A 195 -14.11 -7.66 -0.80
N VAL A 196 -15.04 -8.61 -0.83
CA VAL A 196 -16.44 -8.35 -0.42
C VAL A 196 -16.54 -8.03 1.07
N LYS A 197 -15.80 -8.73 1.94
CA LYS A 197 -15.76 -8.42 3.38
C LYS A 197 -15.16 -7.05 3.68
N ILE A 198 -14.11 -6.63 2.98
CA ILE A 198 -13.56 -5.27 3.09
C ILE A 198 -14.61 -4.24 2.67
N MET A 199 -15.26 -4.44 1.50
CA MET A 199 -16.35 -3.57 1.03
C MET A 199 -17.51 -3.48 2.04
N GLN A 200 -17.91 -4.59 2.67
CA GLN A 200 -18.94 -4.59 3.70
C GLN A 200 -18.54 -3.80 4.94
N LYS A 201 -17.29 -3.93 5.39
CA LYS A 201 -16.77 -3.13 6.51
C LYS A 201 -16.79 -1.65 6.18
N VAL A 202 -16.37 -1.27 4.98
CA VAL A 202 -16.43 0.12 4.48
C VAL A 202 -17.88 0.61 4.38
N CYS A 203 -18.81 -0.18 3.86
CA CYS A 203 -20.24 0.12 3.86
C CYS A 203 -20.79 0.40 5.27
N ASN A 204 -20.28 -0.29 6.30
CA ASN A 204 -20.72 -0.09 7.67
C ASN A 204 -20.20 1.20 8.31
N ILE A 205 -19.15 1.80 7.76
CA ILE A 205 -18.62 3.11 8.18
C ILE A 205 -19.49 4.25 7.65
N LEU A 206 -20.19 4.05 6.53
CA LEU A 206 -21.14 5.03 5.98
C LEU A 206 -22.35 5.19 6.91
N ASN A 207 -22.68 6.43 7.26
CA ASN A 207 -23.59 6.76 8.37
C ASN A 207 -25.06 6.55 8.01
N THR A 208 -25.44 6.71 6.74
CA THR A 208 -26.84 6.64 6.31
C THR A 208 -27.08 5.52 5.29
N THR A 209 -28.30 4.96 5.31
CA THR A 209 -28.75 4.00 4.28
C THR A 209 -28.66 4.61 2.87
N HIS A 210 -28.86 5.92 2.75
CA HIS A 210 -28.76 6.61 1.47
C HIS A 210 -27.32 6.61 0.94
N GLU A 211 -26.32 6.95 1.76
CA GLU A 211 -24.90 6.89 1.38
C GLU A 211 -24.47 5.47 1.02
N LYS A 212 -24.94 4.46 1.76
CA LYS A 212 -24.68 3.04 1.45
C LYS A 212 -25.23 2.68 0.07
N ASN A 213 -26.47 3.06 -0.24
CA ASN A 213 -27.08 2.80 -1.55
C ASN A 213 -26.33 3.51 -2.68
N ILE A 214 -25.91 4.76 -2.47
CA ILE A 214 -25.09 5.50 -3.44
C ILE A 214 -23.77 4.79 -3.68
N PHE A 215 -23.08 4.37 -2.61
CA PHE A 215 -21.80 3.68 -2.73
C PHE A 215 -21.92 2.35 -3.48
N LEU A 216 -22.91 1.52 -3.14
CA LEU A 216 -23.18 0.26 -3.86
C LEU A 216 -23.50 0.50 -5.34
N GLN A 217 -24.34 1.50 -5.65
CA GLN A 217 -24.62 1.87 -7.04
C GLN A 217 -23.37 2.34 -7.78
N ASN A 218 -22.48 3.08 -7.11
CA ASN A 218 -21.22 3.51 -7.69
C ASN A 218 -20.29 2.34 -7.99
N ILE A 219 -20.31 1.26 -7.20
CA ILE A 219 -19.53 0.03 -7.48
C ILE A 219 -20.04 -0.61 -8.77
N GLU A 220 -21.35 -0.78 -8.93
CA GLU A 220 -21.94 -1.33 -10.17
C GLU A 220 -21.60 -0.47 -11.39
N ASN A 221 -21.74 0.85 -11.25
CA ASN A 221 -21.42 1.79 -12.32
C ASN A 221 -19.92 1.75 -12.66
N ALA A 222 -19.05 1.58 -11.67
CA ALA A 222 -17.61 1.48 -11.88
C ALA A 222 -17.22 0.19 -12.61
N PHE A 223 -17.81 -0.97 -12.26
CA PHE A 223 -17.63 -2.21 -13.02
C PHE A 223 -18.08 -2.05 -14.46
N ALA A 224 -19.31 -1.53 -14.66
CA ALA A 224 -19.86 -1.31 -16.00
C ALA A 224 -18.96 -0.39 -16.83
N GLN A 225 -18.51 0.74 -16.26
CA GLN A 225 -17.61 1.66 -16.95
C GLN A 225 -16.28 0.97 -17.32
N LYS A 226 -15.66 0.23 -16.40
CA LYS A 226 -14.36 -0.41 -16.65
C LYS A 226 -14.44 -1.51 -17.69
N ILE A 227 -15.54 -2.27 -17.71
CA ILE A 227 -15.79 -3.28 -18.75
C ILE A 227 -16.02 -2.62 -20.09
N MET A 228 -16.78 -1.52 -20.14
CA MET A 228 -16.99 -0.77 -21.38
C MET A 228 -15.70 -0.14 -21.91
N ASP A 229 -14.85 0.41 -21.04
CA ASP A 229 -13.52 0.93 -21.40
C ASP A 229 -12.67 -0.19 -22.04
N ALA A 230 -12.61 -1.37 -21.41
CA ALA A 230 -11.85 -2.51 -21.90
C ALA A 230 -12.44 -3.08 -23.21
N LEU A 231 -13.76 -3.17 -23.32
CA LEU A 231 -14.44 -3.60 -24.54
C LEU A 231 -14.14 -2.64 -25.70
N GLN A 232 -14.22 -1.33 -25.46
CA GLN A 232 -13.90 -0.33 -26.47
C GLN A 232 -12.46 -0.49 -26.95
N PHE A 233 -11.52 -0.72 -26.04
CA PHE A 233 -10.11 -0.93 -26.35
C PHE A 233 -9.84 -2.22 -27.14
N VAL A 234 -10.61 -3.28 -26.90
CA VAL A 234 -10.59 -4.51 -27.70
C VAL A 234 -11.16 -4.26 -29.09
N THR A 235 -12.28 -3.54 -29.21
CA THR A 235 -12.98 -3.32 -30.48
C THR A 235 -12.31 -2.31 -31.41
N SER A 236 -11.41 -1.45 -30.90
CA SER A 236 -10.77 -0.42 -31.72
C SER A 236 -9.71 -0.98 -32.68
N GLY A 237 -9.25 -2.22 -32.53
CA GLY A 237 -8.44 -2.94 -33.53
C GLY A 237 -7.07 -2.32 -33.87
N GLU A 238 -6.61 -1.34 -33.10
CA GLU A 238 -5.30 -0.70 -33.30
C GLU A 238 -4.25 -1.45 -32.46
N ASN A 239 -3.19 -1.96 -33.09
CA ASN A 239 -1.95 -2.59 -32.55
C ASN A 239 -1.92 -4.13 -32.28
N ASP A 240 -0.70 -4.69 -32.27
CA ASP A 240 -0.34 -6.13 -32.19
C ASP A 240 -0.58 -6.80 -30.80
N GLU A 241 -1.23 -6.12 -29.85
CA GLU A 241 -1.48 -6.61 -28.48
C GLU A 241 -2.95 -7.05 -28.26
N GLU A 242 -3.57 -7.73 -29.24
CA GLU A 242 -4.96 -8.20 -29.10
C GLU A 242 -5.13 -9.17 -27.90
N GLU A 243 -4.19 -10.09 -27.69
CA GLU A 243 -4.30 -11.13 -26.66
C GLU A 243 -4.34 -10.54 -25.24
N THR A 244 -3.46 -9.59 -24.93
CA THR A 244 -3.42 -8.88 -23.63
C THR A 244 -4.71 -8.10 -23.37
N ARG A 245 -5.30 -7.49 -24.40
CA ARG A 245 -6.55 -6.72 -24.27
C ARG A 245 -7.74 -7.60 -23.97
N PHE A 246 -7.87 -8.71 -24.70
CA PHE A 246 -8.91 -9.69 -24.43
C PHE A 246 -8.75 -10.30 -23.04
N LEU A 247 -7.51 -10.57 -22.61
CA LEU A 247 -7.23 -11.10 -21.28
C LEU A 247 -7.65 -10.11 -20.17
N ASN A 248 -7.38 -8.82 -20.34
CA ASN A 248 -7.81 -7.78 -19.40
C ASN A 248 -9.34 -7.67 -19.31
N LEU A 249 -10.05 -7.71 -20.45
CA LEU A 249 -11.51 -7.75 -20.47
C LEU A 249 -12.05 -9.02 -19.78
N PHE A 250 -11.44 -10.17 -20.06
CA PHE A 250 -11.80 -11.46 -19.45
C PHE A 250 -11.68 -11.41 -17.92
N HIS A 251 -10.56 -10.90 -17.39
CA HIS A 251 -10.36 -10.75 -15.96
C HIS A 251 -11.37 -9.80 -15.32
N LEU A 252 -11.71 -8.68 -15.97
CA LEU A 252 -12.72 -7.75 -15.46
C LEU A 252 -14.11 -8.38 -15.35
N VAL A 253 -14.54 -9.11 -16.38
CA VAL A 253 -15.86 -9.80 -16.38
C VAL A 253 -15.90 -10.89 -15.32
N ASN A 254 -14.82 -11.68 -15.17
CA ASN A 254 -14.74 -12.71 -14.13
C ASN A 254 -14.66 -12.13 -12.72
N ALA A 255 -13.93 -11.02 -12.54
CA ALA A 255 -13.87 -10.30 -11.28
C ALA A 255 -15.27 -9.83 -10.87
N GLN A 256 -16.04 -9.23 -11.79
CA GLN A 256 -17.42 -8.82 -11.55
C GLN A 256 -18.28 -10.04 -11.15
N ALA A 257 -18.29 -11.10 -11.95
CA ALA A 257 -19.11 -12.28 -11.69
C ALA A 257 -18.77 -12.94 -10.34
N SER A 258 -17.49 -13.09 -10.03
CA SER A 258 -17.02 -13.65 -8.76
C SER A 258 -17.37 -12.76 -7.57
N PHE A 259 -17.23 -11.43 -7.71
CA PHE A 259 -17.60 -10.48 -6.66
C PHE A 259 -19.09 -10.53 -6.34
N HIS A 260 -19.95 -10.53 -7.37
CA HIS A 260 -21.40 -10.64 -7.19
C HIS A 260 -21.82 -12.00 -6.63
N LYS A 261 -21.17 -13.09 -7.04
CA LYS A 261 -21.41 -14.43 -6.48
C LYS A 261 -21.15 -14.45 -4.97
N GLU A 262 -20.07 -13.84 -4.48
CA GLU A 262 -19.79 -13.75 -3.04
C GLU A 262 -20.79 -12.84 -2.30
N ILE A 263 -21.25 -11.74 -2.91
CA ILE A 263 -22.34 -10.92 -2.35
C ILE A 263 -23.64 -11.74 -2.20
N LEU A 264 -24.00 -12.51 -3.23
CA LEU A 264 -25.16 -13.40 -3.21
C LEU A 264 -25.02 -14.45 -2.11
N TYR A 265 -23.84 -15.05 -1.97
CA TYR A 265 -23.56 -16.02 -0.91
C TYR A 265 -23.75 -15.40 0.48
N LEU A 266 -23.25 -14.20 0.72
CA LEU A 266 -23.42 -13.50 2.00
C LEU A 266 -24.88 -13.15 2.29
N THR A 267 -25.62 -12.73 1.27
CA THR A 267 -27.05 -12.38 1.39
C THR A 267 -27.90 -13.63 1.67
N MET A 268 -27.59 -14.75 1.03
CA MET A 268 -28.34 -16.01 1.18
C MET A 268 -27.98 -16.75 2.48
N ASN A 269 -26.73 -16.66 2.94
CA ASN A 269 -26.27 -17.34 4.16
C ASN A 269 -26.43 -16.53 5.45
N TYR A 270 -27.03 -15.33 5.37
CA TYR A 270 -27.37 -14.51 6.55
C TYR A 270 -28.31 -15.22 7.54
N ASN A 271 -28.93 -16.34 7.14
CA ASN A 271 -29.77 -17.19 8.01
C ASN A 271 -29.02 -18.34 8.72
N VAL A 272 -27.72 -18.56 8.50
CA VAL A 272 -27.02 -19.76 9.04
C VAL A 272 -25.77 -19.46 9.89
N SER A 273 -25.21 -18.25 9.89
CA SER A 273 -23.92 -17.99 10.58
C SER A 273 -23.93 -16.77 11.50
N THR A 274 -24.49 -16.90 12.70
CA THR A 274 -24.10 -16.10 13.88
C THR A 274 -22.89 -16.68 14.61
N MET A 275 -22.12 -17.58 14.00
CA MET A 275 -20.92 -18.12 14.63
C MET A 275 -19.76 -18.17 13.65
N VAL A 276 -18.59 -17.79 14.18
CA VAL A 276 -17.26 -17.68 13.54
C VAL A 276 -16.96 -16.32 12.91
N ASN A 277 -16.76 -15.32 13.78
CA ASN A 277 -15.79 -14.24 13.53
C ASN A 277 -14.39 -14.86 13.42
N LYS A 278 -14.00 -15.33 12.23
CA LYS A 278 -12.59 -15.43 11.87
C LYS A 278 -12.17 -14.07 11.32
N HIS A 279 -11.09 -13.51 11.85
CA HIS A 279 -10.39 -12.41 11.18
C HIS A 279 -10.11 -12.87 9.75
N PRO A 280 -10.44 -12.07 8.71
CA PRO A 280 -10.07 -12.45 7.36
C PRO A 280 -8.55 -12.42 7.31
N GLU A 281 -7.85 -13.54 7.29
CA GLU A 281 -6.49 -13.51 6.77
C GLU A 281 -6.62 -13.54 5.25
N MET A 282 -5.88 -12.66 4.58
CA MET A 282 -5.83 -12.67 3.14
C MET A 282 -5.08 -13.93 2.72
N LEU A 283 -5.77 -14.81 2.01
CA LEU A 283 -5.27 -16.11 1.57
C LEU A 283 -5.36 -16.18 0.04
N LYS A 284 -4.40 -16.86 -0.60
CA LYS A 284 -4.52 -17.19 -2.02
C LYS A 284 -5.58 -18.29 -2.19
N LYS A 285 -6.25 -18.36 -3.35
CA LYS A 285 -7.30 -19.37 -3.59
C LYS A 285 -6.76 -20.82 -3.41
N ASP A 286 -5.46 -21.02 -3.58
CA ASP A 286 -4.78 -22.33 -3.44
C ASP A 286 -4.43 -22.71 -1.99
N ASP A 287 -4.67 -21.83 -1.01
CA ASP A 287 -4.44 -22.11 0.42
C ASP A 287 -5.63 -22.84 1.07
N PHE A 288 -6.61 -23.30 0.29
CA PHE A 288 -7.83 -24.02 0.72
C PHE A 288 -7.99 -25.40 0.07
#